data_AF-A0A4Y2WC44-F1
#
_entry.id   AF-A0A4Y2WC44-F1
#
_cell.length_a   1.000
_cell.length_b   1.000
_cell.length_c   1.000
_cell.angle_alpha   90.00
_cell.angle_beta   90.00
_cell.angle_gamma   90.00
#
_symmetry.space_group_name_H-M   'P 1'
#
loop_
_entity.id
_entity.type
_entity.pdbx_description
1 polymer ?
#
loop_
_entity_poly.entity_id
_entity_poly.type
_entity_poly.pdbx_seq_one_letter_code
_entity_poly.pdbx_strand_id
1 'polypeptide(L)'
;MDWNTPSRECSSLKTGQNWNDTERIYTEIHQAIASKYGKVFTWDVKVKCMGKVADEAARTFIDELELPMTVQEYHATFAEICEEMFQKTHVLPGMQLLLCRLFLRKMELPNTCNCYVVI
;
A
#
# COMPACT_ATOMS: atom_id res chain seq x y z
N MET A 1 18.20 -1.85 -24.85
CA MET A 1 18.17 -1.61 -23.38
C MET A 1 17.32 -2.72 -22.81
N ASP A 2 17.95 -3.87 -22.55
CA ASP A 2 17.28 -5.09 -22.11
C ASP A 2 17.25 -5.13 -20.58
N TRP A 3 16.04 -5.10 -20.03
CA TRP A 3 15.77 -5.08 -18.59
C TRP A 3 15.85 -6.47 -17.92
N ASN A 4 16.34 -7.51 -18.63
CA ASN A 4 16.26 -8.90 -18.18
C ASN A 4 17.61 -9.60 -17.96
N THR A 5 18.69 -8.86 -17.70
CA THR A 5 19.98 -9.48 -17.33
C THR A 5 20.26 -9.22 -15.85
N PRO A 6 20.35 -10.25 -14.97
CA PRO A 6 20.67 -10.03 -13.56
C PRO A 6 22.17 -9.74 -13.42
N SER A 7 22.52 -8.49 -13.12
CA SER A 7 23.89 -8.12 -12.77
C SER A 7 24.19 -8.54 -11.33
N ARG A 8 24.94 -9.65 -11.22
CA ARG A 8 25.85 -10.07 -10.13
C ARG A 8 25.43 -9.72 -8.69
N GLU A 9 24.95 -10.76 -8.02
CA GLU A 9 24.95 -11.03 -6.58
C GLU A 9 25.74 -10.05 -5.70
N CYS A 10 25.01 -9.28 -4.88
CA CYS A 10 25.49 -8.81 -3.59
C CYS A 10 24.83 -9.69 -2.53
N SER A 11 25.53 -10.74 -2.10
CA SER A 11 25.04 -11.67 -1.09
C SER A 11 25.00 -10.98 0.28
N SER A 12 23.80 -10.66 0.79
CA SER A 12 23.46 -10.66 2.23
C SER A 12 22.18 -9.88 2.60
N LEU A 13 21.53 -9.17 1.68
CA LEU A 13 20.23 -8.58 1.97
C LEU A 13 19.13 -9.57 1.57
N LYS A 14 18.27 -9.95 2.51
CA LYS A 14 17.04 -10.72 2.24
C LYS A 14 16.18 -9.92 1.26
N THR A 15 16.35 -10.18 -0.03
CA THR A 15 15.67 -9.52 -1.14
C THR A 15 14.22 -9.98 -1.17
N GLY A 16 13.32 -9.14 -0.64
CA GLY A 16 11.88 -9.44 -0.68
C GLY A 16 10.93 -8.33 -0.23
N GLN A 17 11.41 -7.20 0.27
CA GLN A 17 10.57 -6.07 0.69
C GLN A 17 10.80 -4.84 -0.20
N ASN A 18 10.07 -4.80 -1.32
CA ASN A 18 9.79 -3.55 -2.03
C ASN A 18 8.61 -2.87 -1.31
N TRP A 19 8.91 -2.15 -0.24
CA TRP A 19 7.94 -1.44 0.62
C TRP A 19 7.21 -0.30 -0.12
N ASN A 20 7.70 0.06 -1.30
CA ASN A 20 7.10 0.98 -2.26
C ASN A 20 5.88 0.45 -3.01
N ASP A 21 5.70 -0.85 -2.98
CA ASP A 21 4.67 -1.53 -3.75
C ASP A 21 3.37 -1.42 -2.95
N THR A 22 2.73 -0.24 -3.01
CA THR A 22 1.47 0.05 -2.31
C THR A 22 0.40 -0.98 -2.65
N GLU A 23 0.42 -1.50 -3.88
CA GLU A 23 -0.39 -2.62 -4.35
C GLU A 23 -0.21 -3.90 -3.54
N ARG A 24 1.03 -4.19 -3.12
CA ARG A 24 1.33 -5.34 -2.28
C ARG A 24 0.81 -5.13 -0.86
N ILE A 25 0.98 -3.92 -0.31
CA ILE A 25 0.45 -3.56 1.02
C ILE A 25 -1.07 -3.74 1.03
N TYR A 26 -1.79 -3.22 0.04
CA TYR A 26 -3.24 -3.41 -0.05
C TYR A 26 -3.64 -4.88 -0.14
N THR A 27 -2.89 -5.68 -0.88
CA THR A 27 -3.14 -7.12 -0.99
C THR A 27 -2.92 -7.83 0.35
N GLU A 28 -1.88 -7.47 1.09
CA GLU A 28 -1.58 -8.01 2.42
C GLU A 28 -2.66 -7.61 3.45
N ILE A 29 -3.16 -6.37 3.40
CA ILE A 29 -4.25 -5.90 4.27
C ILE A 29 -5.55 -6.66 3.99
N HIS A 30 -5.95 -6.78 2.72
CA HIS A 30 -7.14 -7.55 2.34
C HIS A 30 -7.03 -9.03 2.77
N GLN A 31 -5.85 -9.63 2.59
CA GLN A 31 -5.60 -10.99 3.04
C GLN A 31 -5.66 -11.10 4.57
N ALA A 32 -5.13 -10.13 5.31
CA ALA A 32 -5.20 -10.13 6.78
C ALA A 32 -6.66 -10.06 7.27
N ILE A 33 -7.49 -9.22 6.65
CA ILE A 33 -8.93 -9.13 6.95
C ILE A 33 -9.62 -10.45 6.61
N ALA A 34 -9.44 -11.00 5.41
CA ALA A 34 -10.05 -12.26 4.99
C ALA A 34 -9.64 -13.44 5.89
N SER A 35 -8.38 -13.47 6.32
CA SER A 35 -7.83 -14.53 7.17
C SER A 35 -8.48 -14.57 8.56
N LYS A 36 -8.93 -13.43 9.10
CA LYS A 36 -9.69 -13.39 10.37
C LYS A 36 -11.00 -14.19 10.30
N TYR A 37 -11.56 -14.33 9.11
CA TYR A 37 -12.81 -15.07 8.85
C TYR A 37 -12.56 -16.44 8.21
N GLY A 38 -11.30 -16.89 8.12
CA GLY A 38 -10.94 -18.16 7.49
C GLY A 38 -11.13 -18.17 5.97
N LYS A 39 -11.21 -17.00 5.33
CA LYS A 39 -11.38 -16.85 3.88
C LYS A 39 -10.04 -16.49 3.23
N VAL A 40 -9.91 -16.79 1.94
CA VAL A 40 -8.70 -16.49 1.15
C VAL A 40 -9.02 -15.39 0.16
N PHE A 41 -8.18 -14.36 0.12
CA PHE A 41 -8.29 -13.31 -0.89
C PHE A 41 -7.63 -13.78 -2.18
N THR A 42 -8.45 -14.09 -3.19
CA THR A 42 -7.98 -14.56 -4.50
C THR A 42 -7.76 -13.39 -5.46
N TRP A 43 -6.97 -13.64 -6.51
CA TRP A 43 -6.73 -12.66 -7.56
C TRP A 43 -8.02 -12.20 -8.26
N ASP A 44 -9.00 -13.08 -8.43
CA ASP A 44 -10.28 -12.75 -9.08
C ASP A 44 -11.06 -11.70 -8.29
N VAL A 45 -11.09 -11.80 -6.96
CA VAL A 45 -11.71 -10.79 -6.10
C VAL A 45 -10.94 -9.47 -6.18
N LYS A 46 -9.60 -9.53 -6.22
CA LYS A 46 -8.76 -8.33 -6.42
C LYS A 46 -9.13 -7.60 -7.71
N VAL A 47 -9.22 -8.31 -8.84
CA VAL A 47 -9.57 -7.71 -10.15
C VAL A 47 -10.96 -7.11 -10.14
N LYS A 48 -11.93 -7.74 -9.46
CA LYS A 48 -13.29 -7.21 -9.32
C LYS A 48 -13.36 -5.94 -8.46
N CYS A 49 -12.44 -5.76 -7.51
CA CYS A 49 -12.37 -4.59 -6.64
C CYS A 49 -11.55 -3.44 -7.25
N MET A 50 -10.58 -3.72 -8.11
CA MET A 50 -9.76 -2.70 -8.76
C MET A 50 -10.60 -1.78 -9.66
N GLY A 51 -10.32 -0.47 -9.60
CA GLY A 51 -11.00 0.55 -10.42
C GLY A 51 -12.38 0.98 -9.93
N LYS A 52 -12.88 0.42 -8.83
CA LYS A 52 -14.13 0.84 -8.17
C LYS A 52 -13.89 1.89 -7.09
N VAL A 53 -14.95 2.61 -6.73
CA VAL A 53 -14.96 3.50 -5.57
C VAL A 53 -14.84 2.67 -4.29
N ALA A 54 -14.20 3.21 -3.25
CA ALA A 54 -13.89 2.48 -2.00
C ALA A 54 -15.11 1.74 -1.41
N ASP A 55 -16.27 2.39 -1.30
CA ASP A 55 -17.49 1.79 -0.76
C ASP A 55 -18.01 0.64 -1.63
N GLU A 56 -17.95 0.77 -2.95
CA GLU A 56 -18.38 -0.28 -3.89
C GLU A 56 -17.41 -1.46 -3.89
N ALA A 57 -16.12 -1.19 -3.76
CA ALA A 57 -15.08 -2.20 -3.63
C ALA A 57 -15.25 -2.98 -2.32
N ALA A 58 -15.55 -2.29 -1.20
CA ALA A 58 -15.82 -2.91 0.09
C ALA A 58 -17.08 -3.79 0.07
N ARG A 59 -18.17 -3.32 -0.55
CA ARG A 59 -19.38 -4.13 -0.77
C ARG A 59 -19.08 -5.37 -1.59
N THR A 60 -18.42 -5.21 -2.75
CA THR A 60 -18.02 -6.33 -3.61
C THR A 60 -17.16 -7.34 -2.82
N PHE A 61 -16.22 -6.87 -2.01
CA PHE A 61 -15.36 -7.72 -1.19
C PHE A 61 -16.15 -8.51 -0.13
N ILE A 62 -17.06 -7.85 0.60
CA ILE A 62 -17.90 -8.48 1.62
C ILE A 62 -18.83 -9.51 0.99
N ASP A 63 -19.45 -9.17 -0.15
CA ASP A 63 -20.38 -10.04 -0.87
C ASP A 63 -19.67 -11.27 -1.44
N GLU A 64 -18.49 -11.12 -2.05
CA GLU A 64 -17.73 -12.23 -2.64
C GLU A 64 -17.12 -13.17 -1.59
N LEU A 65 -16.75 -12.65 -0.41
CA LEU A 65 -16.18 -13.44 0.69
C LEU A 65 -17.24 -13.91 1.70
N GLU A 66 -18.49 -13.46 1.54
CA GLU A 66 -19.63 -13.71 2.44
C GLU A 66 -19.29 -13.38 3.90
N LEU A 67 -18.72 -12.20 4.13
CA LEU A 67 -18.28 -11.79 5.47
C LEU A 67 -19.46 -11.26 6.30
N PRO A 68 -19.62 -11.69 7.57
CA PRO A 68 -20.66 -11.17 8.45
C PRO A 68 -20.23 -9.82 9.06
N MET A 69 -19.95 -8.82 8.23
CA MET A 69 -19.57 -7.47 8.65
C MET A 69 -20.26 -6.40 7.81
N THR A 70 -20.36 -5.20 8.36
CA THR A 70 -20.83 -4.03 7.62
C THR A 70 -19.69 -3.35 6.86
N VAL A 71 -20.04 -2.58 5.83
CA VAL A 71 -19.08 -1.80 5.02
C VAL A 71 -18.31 -0.81 5.92
N GLN A 72 -18.97 -0.23 6.91
CA GLN A 72 -18.38 0.72 7.86
C GLN A 72 -17.32 0.05 8.75
N GLU A 73 -17.61 -1.15 9.29
CA GLU A 73 -16.66 -1.91 10.09
C GLU A 73 -15.45 -2.37 9.26
N TYR A 74 -15.68 -2.72 7.99
CA TYR A 74 -14.60 -3.01 7.05
C TYR A 74 -13.67 -1.81 6.88
N HIS A 75 -14.20 -0.61 6.63
CA HIS A 75 -13.40 0.60 6.48
C HIS A 75 -12.63 0.96 7.75
N ALA A 76 -13.25 0.83 8.92
CA ALA A 76 -12.56 1.07 10.19
C ALA A 76 -11.38 0.11 10.37
N THR A 77 -11.61 -1.19 10.20
CA THR A 77 -10.56 -2.22 10.33
C THR A 77 -9.45 -2.01 9.29
N PHE A 78 -9.82 -1.66 8.06
CA PHE A 78 -8.87 -1.39 7.00
C PHE A 78 -8.01 -0.16 7.31
N ALA A 79 -8.60 0.93 7.81
CA ALA A 79 -7.89 2.15 8.18
C ALA A 79 -6.88 1.91 9.30
N GLU A 80 -7.25 1.15 10.34
CA GLU A 80 -6.35 0.79 11.45
C GLU A 80 -5.12 0.03 10.95
N ILE A 81 -5.31 -1.00 10.12
CA ILE A 81 -4.20 -1.80 9.60
C ILE A 81 -3.37 -0.98 8.61
N CYS A 82 -4.00 -0.13 7.79
CA CYS A 82 -3.28 0.81 6.92
C CYS A 82 -2.37 1.72 7.75
N GLU A 83 -2.86 2.32 8.82
CA GLU A 83 -2.08 3.22 9.66
C GLU A 83 -0.86 2.50 10.27
N GLU A 84 -1.06 1.31 10.83
CA GLU A 84 0.04 0.50 11.36
C GLU A 84 1.10 0.12 10.31
N MET A 85 0.68 -0.12 9.07
CA MET A 85 1.57 -0.53 7.98
C MET A 85 2.29 0.67 7.37
N PHE A 86 1.60 1.80 7.19
CA PHE A 86 2.21 3.03 6.67
C PHE A 86 3.21 3.64 7.65
N GLN A 87 2.98 3.55 8.97
CA GLN A 87 3.97 3.96 9.97
C GLN A 87 5.30 3.18 9.85
N LYS A 88 5.26 1.95 9.30
CA LYS A 88 6.44 1.10 9.07
C LYS A 88 7.09 1.33 7.71
N THR A 89 6.49 2.15 6.84
CA THR A 89 7.08 2.45 5.52
C THR A 89 8.15 3.54 5.63
N HIS A 90 9.34 3.25 5.10
CA HIS A 90 10.43 4.22 5.03
C HIS A 90 10.29 5.12 3.81
N VAL A 91 11.11 6.16 3.67
CA VAL A 91 11.10 7.06 2.51
C VAL A 91 12.03 6.52 1.42
N LEU A 92 11.73 6.83 0.16
CA LEU A 92 12.37 6.21 -0.99
C LEU A 92 13.83 6.59 -1.11
N PRO A 93 14.68 5.61 -1.45
CA PRO A 93 15.82 5.66 -2.35
C PRO A 93 16.07 6.88 -3.22
N GLY A 94 16.24 8.11 -2.73
CA GLY A 94 16.40 9.29 -3.59
C GLY A 94 15.16 10.18 -3.77
N MET A 95 14.05 9.90 -3.07
CA MET A 95 12.99 10.90 -2.88
C MET A 95 13.54 12.13 -2.15
N GLN A 96 14.40 11.92 -1.15
CA GLN A 96 15.11 13.00 -0.46
C GLN A 96 15.95 13.84 -1.44
N LEU A 97 16.67 13.20 -2.36
CA LEU A 97 17.48 13.90 -3.37
C LEU A 97 16.61 14.70 -4.35
N LEU A 98 15.47 14.15 -4.77
CA LEU A 98 14.52 14.84 -5.63
C LEU A 98 13.89 16.04 -4.92
N LEU A 99 13.43 15.86 -3.68
CA LEU A 99 12.90 16.94 -2.85
C LEU A 99 13.94 18.03 -2.64
N CYS A 100 15.17 17.69 -2.23
CA CYS A 100 16.25 18.68 -2.10
C CYS A 100 16.49 19.44 -3.41
N ARG A 101 16.51 18.75 -4.56
CA ARG A 101 16.70 19.40 -5.87
C ARG A 101 15.53 20.29 -6.29
N LEU A 102 14.29 19.96 -5.92
CA LEU A 102 13.09 20.76 -6.15
C LEU A 102 13.06 21.99 -5.22
N PHE A 103 13.34 21.81 -3.92
CA PHE A 103 13.40 22.88 -2.93
C PHE A 103 14.47 23.92 -3.27
N LEU A 104 15.66 23.47 -3.71
CA LEU A 104 16.74 24.37 -4.14
C LEU A 104 16.41 25.14 -5.43
N ARG A 105 15.44 24.69 -6.23
CA ARG A 105 15.05 25.32 -7.50
C ARG A 105 13.86 26.29 -7.37
N LYS A 106 13.50 26.71 -6.15
CA LYS A 106 12.43 27.68 -5.83
C LYS A 106 11.05 27.29 -6.40
N MET A 107 10.49 26.19 -5.94
CA MET A 107 9.02 26.08 -5.88
C MET A 107 8.58 26.44 -4.46
N GLU A 108 7.87 27.56 -4.32
CA GLU A 108 7.17 27.89 -3.08
C GLU A 108 6.00 26.93 -2.95
N LEU A 109 6.17 25.85 -2.19
CA LEU A 109 5.04 25.04 -1.76
C LEU A 109 4.33 25.82 -0.64
N PRO A 110 3.01 26.06 -0.75
CA PRO A 110 2.28 26.73 0.32
C PRO A 110 2.41 25.91 1.61
N ASN A 111 2.76 26.59 2.70
CA ASN A 111 3.05 26.04 4.04
C ASN A 111 1.79 25.52 4.76
N THR A 112 0.92 24.79 4.08
CA THR A 112 -0.29 24.21 4.66
C THR A 112 -0.43 22.76 4.29
N CYS A 113 0.57 21.95 4.59
CA CYS A 113 0.29 20.59 5.00
C CYS A 113 1.18 20.28 6.20
N ASN A 114 0.53 20.01 7.33
CA ASN A 114 1.07 19.23 8.43
C ASN A 114 1.28 17.78 7.92
N CYS A 115 2.12 17.63 6.91
CA CYS A 115 2.63 16.35 6.49
C CYS A 115 3.63 15.98 7.58
N TYR A 116 3.25 14.99 8.37
CA TYR A 116 4.18 14.19 9.16
C TYR A 116 5.37 13.83 8.28
N VAL A 117 6.43 14.63 8.36
CA VAL A 117 7.76 14.23 7.97
C VAL A 117 8.21 13.35 9.12
N VAL A 118 7.94 12.05 9.01
CA VAL A 118 8.63 11.06 9.82
C VAL A 118 10.09 11.13 9.37
N ILE A 119 10.90 11.84 10.15
CA ILE A 119 12.37 11.81 10.12
C ILE A 119 12.81 10.54 10.83
#